data_AF-A0A9Y2IM73-F1
#
_entry.id   AF-A0A9Y2IM73-F1
#
_cell.length_a   1.000
_cell.length_b   1.000
_cell.length_c   1.000
_cell.angle_alpha   90.00
_cell.angle_beta   90.00
_cell.angle_gamma   90.00
#
_symmetry.space_group_name_H-M   'P 1'
#
loop_
_entity.id
_entity.type
_entity.pdbx_description
1 polymer ?
#
loop_
_entity_poly.entity_id
_entity_poly.type
_entity_poly.pdbx_seq_one_letter_code
_entity_poly.pdbx_strand_id
1 'polypeptide(L)'
;MQIGFINRRAQQRYGTFVSTLDLVADVLSSVDRVIESYDEGAMSGSWTIATQDELKAHRKAAFDELDHLRTLGKKHEAELVSRNWRL
;
A
#
# COMPACT_ATOMS: atom_id res chain seq x y z
N MET A 1 32.05 9.06 -12.63
CA MET A 1 31.41 9.65 -11.44
C MET A 1 29.87 9.67 -11.49
N GLN A 2 29.21 9.54 -12.66
CA GLN A 2 27.73 9.53 -12.77
C GLN A 2 27.04 8.24 -12.28
N ILE A 3 27.64 7.06 -12.51
CA ILE A 3 27.02 5.76 -12.21
C ILE A 3 26.74 5.58 -10.71
N GLY A 4 27.68 5.97 -9.83
CA GLY A 4 27.49 5.86 -8.38
C GLY A 4 26.36 6.73 -7.84
N PHE A 5 26.12 7.90 -8.46
CA PHE A 5 25.01 8.79 -8.09
C PHE A 5 23.66 8.24 -8.56
N ILE A 6 23.58 7.72 -9.79
CA ILE A 6 22.37 7.08 -10.34
C ILE A 6 21.97 5.87 -9.48
N ASN A 7 22.94 5.04 -9.12
CA ASN A 7 22.71 3.86 -8.28
C ASN A 7 22.16 4.24 -6.90
N ARG A 8 22.72 5.27 -6.24
CA ARG A 8 22.20 5.77 -4.96
C ARG A 8 20.77 6.29 -5.09
N ARG A 9 20.47 7.01 -6.17
CA ARG A 9 19.12 7.54 -6.42
C ARG A 9 18.10 6.41 -6.64
N ALA A 10 18.48 5.37 -7.38
CA ALA A 10 17.64 4.19 -7.60
C ALA A 10 17.35 3.46 -6.27
N GLN A 11 18.39 3.24 -5.46
CA GLN A 11 18.27 2.64 -4.12
C GLN A 11 17.38 3.47 -3.20
N GLN A 12 17.56 4.78 -3.16
CA GLN A 12 16.73 5.68 -2.36
C GLN A 12 15.26 5.65 -2.79
N ARG A 13 14.99 5.68 -4.10
CA ARG A 13 13.63 5.59 -4.64
C ARG A 13 12.96 4.27 -4.28
N TYR A 14 13.69 3.16 -4.41
CA TYR A 14 13.17 1.86 -4.04
C TYR A 14 12.89 1.76 -2.52
N GLY A 15 13.82 2.21 -1.68
CA GLY A 15 13.60 2.26 -0.24
C GLY A 15 12.43 3.15 0.17
N THR A 16 12.25 4.29 -0.51
CA THR A 16 11.09 5.17 -0.32
C THR A 16 9.79 4.46 -0.70
N PHE A 17 9.79 3.72 -1.83
CA PHE A 17 8.64 2.94 -2.26
C PHE A 17 8.25 1.88 -1.21
N VAL A 18 9.21 1.07 -0.74
CA VAL A 18 8.95 0.02 0.27
C VAL A 18 8.42 0.63 1.57
N SER A 19 9.10 1.64 2.11
CA SER A 19 8.66 2.30 3.34
C SER A 19 7.29 2.96 3.22
N THR A 20 6.94 3.47 2.04
CA THR A 20 5.60 4.03 1.79
C THR A 20 4.55 2.92 1.76
N LEU A 21 4.83 1.76 1.16
CA LEU A 21 3.89 0.62 1.20
C LEU A 21 3.61 0.16 2.64
N ASP A 22 4.65 0.09 3.47
CA ASP A 22 4.49 -0.30 4.87
C ASP A 22 3.68 0.75 5.65
N LEU A 23 3.92 2.05 5.41
CA LEU A 23 3.12 3.12 6.01
C LEU A 23 1.64 3.01 5.61
N VAL A 24 1.33 2.73 4.34
CA VAL A 24 -0.06 2.57 3.89
C VAL A 24 -0.71 1.34 4.53
N ALA A 25 0.02 0.22 4.65
CA ALA A 25 -0.46 -0.98 5.31
C ALA A 25 -0.81 -0.70 6.80
N ASP A 26 0.05 0.04 7.50
CA ASP A 26 -0.18 0.46 8.89
C ASP A 26 -1.44 1.33 9.00
N VAL A 27 -1.60 2.32 8.11
CA VAL A 27 -2.81 3.15 8.08
C VAL A 27 -4.06 2.30 7.82
N LEU A 28 -4.04 1.40 6.83
CA LEU A 28 -5.18 0.52 6.53
C LEU A 28 -5.47 -0.48 7.66
N SER A 29 -4.47 -0.86 8.46
CA SER A 29 -4.70 -1.68 9.66
C SER A 29 -5.53 -0.94 10.71
N SER A 30 -5.35 0.38 10.83
CA SER A 30 -6.09 1.21 11.79
C SER A 30 -7.57 1.36 11.42
N VAL A 31 -7.91 1.18 10.14
CA VAL A 31 -9.27 1.27 9.61
C VAL A 31 -10.18 0.17 10.15
N ASP A 32 -9.64 -0.99 10.54
CA ASP A 32 -10.44 -2.08 11.13
C ASP A 32 -11.28 -1.63 12.30
N ARG A 33 -10.67 -0.90 13.23
CA ARG A 33 -11.37 -0.41 14.44
C ARG A 33 -12.52 0.53 14.09
N VAL A 34 -12.35 1.33 13.04
CA VAL A 34 -13.38 2.25 12.56
C VAL A 34 -14.53 1.48 11.94
N ILE A 35 -14.23 0.49 11.09
CA ILE A 35 -15.23 -0.39 10.47
C ILE A 35 -15.97 -1.19 11.54
N GLU A 36 -15.29 -1.73 12.54
CA GLU A 36 -15.90 -2.49 13.64
C GLU A 36 -16.83 -1.63 14.49
N SER A 37 -16.49 -0.35 14.68
CA SER A 37 -17.32 0.62 15.41
C SER A 37 -18.50 1.19 14.61
N TYR A 38 -18.59 0.86 13.32
CA TYR A 38 -19.66 1.36 12.45
C TYR A 38 -20.99 0.69 12.80
N ASP A 39 -21.97 1.52 13.17
CA ASP A 39 -23.36 1.12 13.43
C ASP A 39 -24.25 1.59 12.29
N GLU A 40 -24.67 0.64 11.45
CA GLU A 40 -25.59 0.87 10.32
C GLU A 40 -26.96 1.41 10.77
N GLY A 41 -27.41 1.06 11.99
CA GLY A 41 -28.71 1.45 12.52
C GLY A 41 -28.76 2.88 13.07
N ALA A 42 -27.60 3.45 13.43
CA ALA A 42 -27.49 4.82 13.92
C ALA A 42 -27.65 5.88 12.81
N MET A 43 -27.55 5.48 11.54
CA MET A 43 -27.65 6.37 10.38
C MET A 43 -29.12 6.64 10.01
N SER A 44 -29.75 7.59 10.71
CA SER A 44 -31.08 8.09 10.36
C SER A 44 -31.00 9.08 9.19
N GLY A 45 -30.97 8.60 7.94
CA GLY A 45 -31.02 9.47 6.77
C GLY A 45 -30.78 8.78 5.42
N SER A 46 -31.38 9.32 4.37
CA SER A 46 -31.40 8.82 2.97
C SER A 46 -30.03 8.75 2.26
N TRP A 47 -28.91 8.81 2.97
CA TRP A 47 -27.57 8.64 2.40
C TRP A 47 -27.04 7.26 2.74
N THR A 48 -26.98 6.40 1.72
CA THR A 48 -26.30 5.11 1.77
C THR A 48 -24.80 5.34 1.91
N ILE A 49 -24.32 5.31 3.15
CA ILE A 49 -22.92 5.06 3.47
C ILE A 49 -22.76 3.53 3.40
N ALA A 50 -21.77 3.06 2.64
CA ALA A 50 -21.53 1.63 2.41
C ALA A 50 -21.73 0.78 3.66
N THR A 51 -22.26 -0.43 3.51
CA THR A 51 -22.47 -1.35 4.64
C THR A 51 -21.14 -1.73 5.29
N GLN A 52 -21.18 -2.22 6.53
CA GLN A 52 -20.00 -2.69 7.23
C GLN A 52 -19.29 -3.80 6.43
N ASP A 53 -20.05 -4.68 5.79
CA ASP A 53 -19.53 -5.74 4.95
C ASP A 53 -18.86 -5.21 3.66
N GLU A 54 -19.44 -4.18 3.03
CA GLU A 54 -18.84 -3.49 1.90
C GLU A 54 -17.52 -2.80 2.30
N LEU A 55 -17.49 -2.15 3.47
CA LEU A 55 -16.27 -1.53 4.01
C LEU A 55 -15.17 -2.58 4.27
N LYS A 56 -15.52 -3.74 4.85
CA LYS A 56 -14.59 -4.87 5.01
C LYS A 56 -14.08 -5.38 3.67
N ALA A 57 -14.95 -5.49 2.67
CA ALA A 57 -14.57 -5.92 1.33
C ALA A 57 -13.60 -4.93 0.65
N HIS A 58 -13.87 -3.63 0.74
CA HIS A 58 -12.98 -2.58 0.24
C HIS A 58 -11.62 -2.59 0.93
N ARG A 59 -11.60 -2.77 2.26
CA ARG A 59 -10.36 -2.90 3.02
C ARG A 59 -9.55 -4.09 2.51
N LYS A 60 -10.18 -5.26 2.37
CA LYS A 60 -9.52 -6.47 1.86
C LYS A 60 -8.92 -6.22 0.48
N ALA A 61 -9.70 -5.65 -0.45
CA ALA A 61 -9.22 -5.34 -1.79
C ALA A 61 -8.01 -4.38 -1.78
N ALA A 62 -7.98 -3.41 -0.86
CA ALA A 62 -6.83 -2.51 -0.71
C ALA A 62 -5.56 -3.24 -0.23
N PHE A 63 -5.69 -4.18 0.71
CA PHE A 63 -4.55 -5.02 1.13
C PHE A 63 -4.08 -5.96 0.02
N ASP A 64 -5.00 -6.57 -0.72
CA ASP A 64 -4.68 -7.44 -1.85
C ASP A 64 -3.89 -6.66 -2.92
N GLU A 65 -4.29 -5.42 -3.22
CA GLU A 65 -3.57 -4.55 -4.16
C GLU A 65 -2.19 -4.11 -3.63
N LEU A 66 -2.06 -3.82 -2.33
CA LEU A 66 -0.77 -3.54 -1.72
C LEU A 66 0.19 -4.72 -1.83
N ASP A 67 -0.28 -5.94 -1.60
CA ASP A 67 0.55 -7.14 -1.74
C ASP A 67 0.90 -7.43 -3.20
N HIS A 68 0.00 -7.11 -4.13
CA HIS A 68 0.31 -7.12 -5.56
C HIS A 68 1.44 -6.15 -5.90
N LEU A 69 1.34 -4.89 -5.47
CA LEU A 69 2.38 -3.87 -5.66
C LEU A 69 3.70 -4.27 -5.01
N ARG A 70 3.68 -4.85 -3.81
CA ARG A 70 4.87 -5.36 -3.12
C ARG A 70 5.54 -6.48 -3.92
N THR A 71 4.75 -7.37 -4.52
CA THR A 71 5.26 -8.45 -5.38
C THR A 71 5.93 -7.91 -6.65
N LEU A 72 5.28 -6.95 -7.33
CA LEU A 72 5.86 -6.27 -8.48
C LEU A 72 7.15 -5.53 -8.11
N GLY A 73 7.16 -4.86 -6.95
CA GLY A 73 8.32 -4.19 -6.40
C GLY A 73 9.50 -5.14 -6.17
N LYS A 74 9.27 -6.31 -5.57
CA LYS A 74 10.32 -7.34 -5.37
C LYS A 74 10.87 -7.88 -6.69
N LYS A 75 10.01 -8.10 -7.69
CA LYS A 75 10.47 -8.49 -9.02
C LYS A 75 11.38 -7.42 -9.63
N HIS A 76 10.98 -6.15 -9.51
CA HIS A 76 11.78 -5.04 -10.02
C HIS A 76 13.08 -4.84 -9.24
N GLU A 77 13.08 -5.10 -7.93
CA GLU A 77 14.30 -5.11 -7.11
C GLU A 77 15.32 -6.11 -7.64
N ALA A 78 14.90 -7.35 -7.95
CA ALA A 78 15.79 -8.36 -8.51
C ALA A 78 16.41 -7.90 -9.83
N GLU A 79 15.64 -7.25 -10.69
CA GLU A 79 16.13 -6.65 -11.93
C GLU A 79 17.15 -5.53 -11.65
N LEU A 80 16.85 -4.61 -10.74
CA LEU A 80 17.75 -3.53 -10.36
C LEU A 80 19.05 -4.07 -9.77
N VAL A 81 18.99 -5.05 -8.87
CA VAL A 81 20.17 -5.70 -8.27
C VAL A 81 21.02 -6.36 -9.34
N SER A 82 20.42 -7.09 -10.29
CA SER A 82 21.15 -7.72 -11.40
C SER A 82 21.91 -6.70 -12.26
N ARG A 83 21.40 -5.47 -12.35
CA ARG A 83 21.99 -4.35 -13.08
C ARG A 83 22.90 -3.47 -12.22
N ASN A 84 23.21 -3.87 -10.99
CA ASN A 84 23.93 -3.04 -10.02
C ASN A 84 23.27 -1.67 -9.82
N TRP A 85 21.94 -1.63 -9.75
CA TRP A 85 21.10 -0.44 -9.60
C TRP A 85 21.23 0.59 -10.73
N ARG A 86 21.78 0.17 -11.88
CA ARG A 86 21.84 0.97 -13.09
C ARG A 86 20.48 0.93 -13.77
N LEU A 87 19.81 2.08 -13.76
CA LEU A 87 18.63 2.35 -14.57
C LEU A 87 19.05 2.64 -16.01
#